data_AF-A0A2N8BU14-F1
#
_entry.id   AF-A0A2N8BU14-F1
#
_cell.length_a   1.000
_cell.length_b   1.000
_cell.length_c   1.000
_cell.angle_alpha   90.00
_cell.angle_beta   90.00
_cell.angle_gamma   90.00
#
_symmetry.space_group_name_H-M   'P 1'
#
loop_
_entity.id
_entity.type
_entity.pdbx_description
1 polymer ?
#
loop_
_entity_poly.entity_id
_entity_poly.type
_entity_poly.pdbx_seq_one_letter_code
_entity_poly.pdbx_strand_id
1 'polypeptide(L)'
;MHRSFTFRAVVCLSTLVPATLLQAAPDPQVEALKQELMELKQRYQEQQNALMVLEQRVKQVEETPATPAPKRLTRSPAEKTAGAKTVATGAPGTSSYGQSLKDDSGPAQSVSNLYDEASGFFGGGKFSFETGMTYTHYDTRALVLNGFLALDSIFLGNINIDRIKADNWTLDLTGRYNVAQRWQFDINVPVVYRESTYSSGGAGGAAPVSSDATVKRDPTIGDVNFGIAYKFLDESENLPDAVVTLRVKAPTGKNPYGIKLIKDPGNDNLSVPQSLPTGNGVWSITPGISLVKTFDPAVLFGSLSYTYNMQDSFSDISPTVNSTVPGDVKLGDSWQIGAGIAFALNEKMSMSFSFSDQFARKSKVKPSGQDWQSIPDSDYNAANFNIGLTMAATDKLTIVPNLAIGLTQDAPAFSFSLKFPYYF
;
A
#
# COMPACT_ATOMS: atom_id res chain seq x y z
N MET A 1 40.56 -29.29 58.94
CA MET A 1 39.10 -29.08 58.87
C MET A 1 38.62 -29.74 57.57
N HIS A 2 38.26 -31.04 57.61
CA HIS A 2 36.87 -31.58 57.55
C HIS A 2 36.08 -31.04 56.34
N ARG A 3 35.53 -31.81 55.39
CA ARG A 3 35.19 -33.25 55.23
C ARG A 3 34.80 -33.42 53.73
N SER A 4 35.32 -34.42 52.98
CA SER A 4 34.70 -35.75 52.67
C SER A 4 33.53 -35.71 51.66
N PHE A 5 33.31 -36.60 50.67
CA PHE A 5 34.01 -37.78 50.12
C PHE A 5 33.34 -38.18 48.76
N THR A 6 34.15 -38.81 47.90
CA THR A 6 33.94 -39.79 46.78
C THR A 6 32.57 -40.45 46.54
N PHE A 7 32.07 -40.77 45.33
CA PHE A 7 32.54 -41.44 44.08
C PHE A 7 32.04 -42.90 43.90
N ARG A 8 31.50 -43.20 42.69
CA ARG A 8 31.24 -44.49 41.97
C ARG A 8 30.17 -45.46 42.52
N ALA A 9 29.07 -45.74 41.82
CA ALA A 9 28.83 -46.42 40.51
C ALA A 9 28.87 -47.95 40.59
N VAL A 10 27.73 -48.62 40.28
CA VAL A 10 27.64 -49.98 39.69
C VAL A 10 26.28 -50.14 38.97
N VAL A 11 26.33 -50.69 37.75
CA VAL A 11 25.25 -51.18 36.89
C VAL A 11 25.00 -52.67 37.18
N CYS A 12 23.74 -53.17 37.15
CA CYS A 12 23.43 -54.51 36.61
C CYS A 12 21.93 -54.80 36.45
N LEU A 13 21.64 -55.53 35.37
CA LEU A 13 20.36 -56.02 34.86
C LEU A 13 19.81 -57.26 35.62
N SER A 14 18.49 -57.47 35.48
CA SER A 14 17.77 -58.75 35.19
C SER A 14 16.84 -59.40 36.25
N THR A 15 15.67 -59.86 35.74
CA THR A 15 14.77 -60.99 36.12
C THR A 15 13.36 -60.73 36.74
N LEU A 16 12.33 -60.82 35.86
CA LEU A 16 11.09 -61.67 35.82
C LEU A 16 10.02 -61.78 36.98
N VAL A 17 8.78 -61.27 36.68
CA VAL A 17 7.38 -61.83 36.85
C VAL A 17 6.75 -61.89 38.29
N PRO A 18 5.39 -61.82 38.55
CA PRO A 18 4.16 -61.64 37.74
C PRO A 18 3.18 -60.50 38.18
N ALA A 19 2.11 -60.35 37.40
CA ALA A 19 0.97 -59.42 37.48
C ALA A 19 0.17 -59.41 38.81
N THR A 20 -0.29 -58.22 39.22
CA THR A 20 -1.66 -57.97 39.74
C THR A 20 -2.07 -56.50 39.53
N LEU A 21 -3.24 -56.33 38.89
CA LEU A 21 -4.20 -55.21 38.99
C LEU A 21 -3.66 -53.79 39.23
N LEU A 22 -3.46 -53.03 38.14
CA LEU A 22 -3.66 -51.57 38.18
C LEU A 22 -4.73 -51.18 37.16
N GLN A 23 -5.88 -50.82 37.70
CA GLN A 23 -7.02 -50.24 37.04
C GLN A 23 -6.60 -48.85 36.52
N ALA A 24 -6.34 -48.74 35.21
CA ALA A 24 -6.01 -47.47 34.57
C ALA A 24 -7.28 -46.61 34.52
N ALA A 25 -7.29 -45.52 35.29
CA ALA A 25 -8.30 -44.48 35.16
C ALA A 25 -8.24 -43.87 33.75
N PRO A 26 -9.38 -43.63 33.07
CA PRO A 26 -9.39 -43.00 31.76
C PRO A 26 -8.92 -41.55 31.91
N ASP A 27 -7.84 -41.22 31.22
CA ASP A 27 -7.25 -39.89 31.19
C ASP A 27 -8.27 -38.92 30.53
N PRO A 28 -8.79 -37.90 31.23
CA PRO A 28 -9.84 -37.01 30.71
C PRO A 28 -9.44 -36.30 29.41
N GLN A 29 -8.15 -36.21 29.11
CA GLN A 29 -7.63 -35.67 27.84
C GLN A 29 -7.91 -36.59 26.64
N VAL A 30 -7.97 -37.91 26.84
CA VAL A 30 -8.25 -38.88 25.76
C VAL A 30 -9.73 -38.89 25.38
N GLU A 31 -10.63 -38.65 26.35
CA GLU A 31 -12.06 -38.53 26.07
C GLU A 31 -12.39 -37.21 25.36
N ALA A 32 -11.75 -36.10 25.75
CA ALA A 32 -11.86 -34.82 25.05
C ALA A 32 -11.38 -34.92 23.59
N LEU A 33 -10.23 -35.57 23.35
CA LEU A 33 -9.69 -35.75 22.00
C LEU A 33 -10.59 -36.64 21.11
N LYS A 34 -11.25 -37.65 21.70
CA LYS A 34 -12.24 -38.48 20.99
C LYS A 34 -13.49 -37.68 20.60
N GLN A 35 -13.92 -36.74 21.45
CA GLN A 35 -15.04 -35.86 21.13
C GLN A 35 -14.67 -34.91 19.99
N GLU A 36 -13.49 -34.29 20.02
CA GLU A 36 -13.02 -33.43 18.91
C GLU A 36 -12.90 -34.19 17.59
N LEU A 37 -12.40 -35.44 17.61
CA LEU A 37 -12.33 -36.28 16.40
C LEU A 37 -13.70 -36.65 15.85
N MET A 38 -14.69 -36.90 16.71
CA MET A 38 -16.06 -37.16 16.26
C MET A 38 -16.70 -35.92 15.65
N GLU A 39 -16.49 -34.75 16.26
CA GLU A 39 -16.99 -33.48 15.72
C GLU A 39 -16.33 -33.14 14.37
N LEU A 40 -15.02 -33.34 14.25
CA LEU A 40 -14.29 -33.14 12.99
C LEU A 40 -14.79 -34.07 11.89
N LYS A 41 -15.03 -35.35 12.23
CA LYS A 41 -15.58 -36.34 11.29
C LYS A 41 -16.99 -35.95 10.83
N GLN A 42 -17.82 -35.42 11.73
CA GLN A 42 -19.17 -34.97 11.40
C GLN A 42 -19.14 -33.76 10.45
N ARG A 43 -18.30 -32.76 10.73
CA ARG A 43 -18.11 -31.60 9.82
C ARG A 43 -17.60 -32.02 8.44
N TYR A 44 -16.68 -32.98 8.39
CA TYR A 44 -16.16 -33.48 7.12
C TYR A 44 -17.26 -34.17 6.29
N GLN A 45 -18.15 -34.92 6.93
CA GLN A 45 -19.24 -35.61 6.27
C GLN A 45 -20.33 -34.63 5.77
N GLU A 46 -20.58 -33.56 6.52
CA GLU A 46 -21.44 -32.45 6.07
C GLU A 46 -20.85 -31.72 4.86
N GLN A 47 -19.54 -31.46 4.85
CA GLN A 47 -18.86 -30.86 3.70
C GLN A 47 -18.94 -31.74 2.45
N GLN A 48 -18.76 -33.06 2.59
CA GLN A 48 -18.88 -34.00 1.46
C GLN A 48 -20.30 -34.02 0.88
N ASN A 49 -21.32 -33.98 1.72
CA ASN A 49 -22.72 -33.91 1.27
C ASN A 49 -23.03 -32.59 0.57
N ALA A 50 -22.51 -31.46 1.07
CA ALA A 50 -22.68 -30.15 0.43
C ALA A 50 -22.03 -30.10 -0.96
N LEU A 51 -20.83 -30.69 -1.10
CA LEU A 51 -20.13 -30.82 -2.38
C LEU A 51 -20.91 -31.66 -3.38
N MET A 52 -21.51 -32.78 -2.94
CA MET A 52 -22.32 -33.64 -3.82
C MET A 52 -23.56 -32.91 -4.36
N VAL A 53 -24.22 -32.10 -3.54
CA VAL A 53 -25.38 -31.30 -3.95
C VAL A 53 -24.97 -30.20 -4.93
N LEU A 54 -23.82 -29.57 -4.72
CA LEU A 54 -23.26 -28.58 -5.65
C LEU A 54 -22.93 -29.22 -7.01
N GLU A 55 -22.31 -30.40 -7.02
CA GLU A 55 -22.01 -31.12 -8.27
C GLU A 55 -23.29 -31.48 -9.05
N GLN A 56 -24.34 -31.92 -8.35
CA GLN A 56 -25.65 -32.20 -8.97
C GLN A 56 -26.29 -30.94 -9.55
N ARG A 57 -26.19 -29.79 -8.87
CA ARG A 57 -26.68 -28.51 -9.39
C ARG A 57 -25.88 -28.04 -10.60
N VAL A 58 -24.56 -28.22 -10.61
CA VAL A 58 -23.72 -27.86 -11.75
C VAL A 58 -24.08 -28.71 -12.97
N LYS A 59 -24.26 -30.03 -12.81
CA LYS A 59 -24.71 -30.91 -13.90
C LYS A 59 -26.09 -30.52 -14.45
N GLN A 60 -27.05 -30.14 -13.59
CA GLN A 60 -28.36 -29.65 -14.05
C GLN A 60 -28.28 -28.33 -14.83
N VAL A 61 -27.33 -27.45 -14.48
CA VAL A 61 -27.10 -26.20 -15.20
C VAL A 61 -26.40 -26.46 -16.54
N GLU A 62 -25.47 -27.43 -16.62
CA GLU A 62 -24.81 -27.83 -17.87
C GLU A 62 -25.73 -28.56 -18.86
N GLU A 63 -26.73 -29.33 -18.39
CA GLU A 63 -27.69 -30.05 -19.24
C GLU A 63 -28.80 -29.15 -19.82
N THR A 64 -28.84 -27.85 -19.46
CA THR A 64 -29.79 -26.90 -20.03
C THR A 64 -29.27 -26.41 -21.40
N PRO A 65 -30.03 -26.54 -22.52
CA PRO A 65 -29.54 -26.16 -23.85
C PRO A 65 -29.14 -24.68 -23.92
N ALA A 66 -27.97 -24.41 -24.50
CA ALA A 66 -27.46 -23.06 -24.71
C ALA A 66 -28.46 -22.19 -25.49
N THR A 67 -28.93 -21.12 -24.85
CA THR A 67 -29.67 -20.04 -25.50
C THR A 67 -28.68 -19.24 -26.38
N PRO A 68 -29.07 -18.73 -27.56
CA PRO A 68 -28.12 -18.05 -28.45
C PRO A 68 -27.48 -16.84 -27.76
N ALA A 69 -26.16 -16.70 -27.91
CA ALA A 69 -25.39 -15.60 -27.37
C ALA A 69 -25.98 -14.23 -27.80
N PRO A 70 -26.17 -13.28 -26.88
CA PRO A 70 -26.59 -11.94 -27.24
C PRO A 70 -25.51 -11.26 -28.08
N LYS A 71 -25.94 -10.56 -29.14
CA LYS A 71 -25.07 -9.80 -30.05
C LYS A 71 -24.27 -8.74 -29.28
N ARG A 72 -22.97 -8.64 -29.57
CA ARG A 72 -22.04 -7.56 -29.18
C ARG A 72 -22.74 -6.20 -29.23
N LEU A 73 -22.88 -5.54 -28.09
CA LEU A 73 -23.20 -4.11 -28.00
C LEU A 73 -21.89 -3.33 -28.01
N THR A 74 -21.37 -3.03 -29.20
CA THR A 74 -20.37 -1.98 -29.38
C THR A 74 -21.11 -0.68 -29.68
N ARG A 75 -21.29 0.17 -28.67
CA ARG A 75 -21.58 1.60 -28.88
C ARG A 75 -21.07 2.43 -27.71
N SER A 76 -20.02 3.22 -27.96
CA SER A 76 -19.61 4.32 -27.09
C SER A 76 -20.69 5.41 -27.05
N PRO A 77 -20.81 6.16 -25.95
CA PRO A 77 -21.86 7.15 -25.74
C PRO A 77 -21.53 8.47 -26.45
N ALA A 78 -21.62 8.50 -27.78
CA ALA A 78 -21.56 9.74 -28.56
C ALA A 78 -22.20 9.58 -29.95
N GLU A 79 -23.49 9.27 -30.03
CA GLU A 79 -24.20 9.42 -31.31
C GLU A 79 -25.69 9.76 -31.11
N LYS A 80 -26.07 10.97 -31.53
CA LYS A 80 -27.48 11.40 -31.62
C LYS A 80 -28.12 10.73 -32.82
N THR A 81 -29.24 10.02 -32.62
CA THR A 81 -30.09 9.57 -33.73
C THR A 81 -31.48 10.15 -33.62
N ALA A 82 -31.88 10.83 -34.69
CA ALA A 82 -33.21 11.34 -34.92
C ALA A 82 -34.11 10.24 -35.50
N GLY A 83 -35.35 10.19 -35.01
CA GLY A 83 -36.54 9.76 -35.76
C GLY A 83 -36.79 8.26 -35.87
N ALA A 84 -37.83 7.77 -35.17
CA ALA A 84 -38.60 6.62 -35.62
C ALA A 84 -40.09 6.80 -35.27
N LYS A 85 -40.92 6.61 -36.30
CA LYS A 85 -42.39 6.69 -36.28
C LYS A 85 -43.02 5.46 -35.62
N THR A 86 -44.21 5.73 -35.10
CA THR A 86 -45.27 4.88 -34.54
C THR A 86 -45.65 3.62 -35.34
N VAL A 87 -45.89 2.50 -34.65
CA VAL A 87 -46.89 1.46 -35.02
C VAL A 87 -47.55 0.84 -33.77
N ALA A 88 -48.87 1.11 -33.65
CA ALA A 88 -50.03 0.37 -33.15
C ALA A 88 -50.01 -0.76 -32.06
N THR A 89 -50.92 -0.57 -31.09
CA THR A 89 -51.99 -1.46 -30.53
C THR A 89 -51.68 -2.71 -29.67
N GLY A 90 -51.99 -2.61 -28.37
CA GLY A 90 -53.13 -3.32 -27.73
C GLY A 90 -52.95 -4.74 -27.16
N ALA A 91 -52.77 -4.87 -25.84
CA ALA A 91 -53.45 -5.80 -24.91
C ALA A 91 -52.83 -5.71 -23.48
N PRO A 92 -53.60 -5.83 -22.39
CA PRO A 92 -53.10 -5.69 -21.02
C PRO A 92 -52.68 -7.04 -20.45
N GLY A 93 -51.41 -7.18 -20.07
CA GLY A 93 -50.89 -8.42 -19.50
C GLY A 93 -49.63 -8.21 -18.68
N THR A 94 -49.79 -8.37 -17.36
CA THR A 94 -48.77 -8.82 -16.38
C THR A 94 -47.38 -8.19 -16.47
N SER A 95 -47.14 -7.24 -15.57
CA SER A 95 -45.81 -6.75 -15.20
C SER A 95 -44.92 -7.92 -14.76
N SER A 96 -44.12 -8.44 -15.70
CA SER A 96 -43.05 -9.38 -15.45
C SER A 96 -41.85 -8.62 -14.86
N TYR A 97 -41.27 -9.19 -13.81
CA TYR A 97 -40.07 -8.74 -13.09
C TYR A 97 -38.83 -8.51 -14.00
N GLY A 98 -38.91 -8.88 -15.29
CA GLY A 98 -37.87 -8.64 -16.30
C GLY A 98 -37.95 -7.29 -17.05
N GLN A 99 -38.95 -6.44 -16.76
CA GLN A 99 -39.08 -5.14 -17.44
C GLN A 99 -38.29 -4.01 -16.76
N SER A 100 -37.84 -4.19 -15.51
CA SER A 100 -37.05 -3.19 -14.76
C SER A 100 -35.53 -3.27 -15.01
N LEU A 101 -35.07 -4.16 -15.90
CA LEU A 101 -33.65 -4.30 -16.27
C LEU A 101 -33.34 -3.67 -17.65
N LYS A 102 -34.22 -2.82 -18.17
CA LYS A 102 -34.11 -2.29 -19.55
C LYS A 102 -33.87 -0.78 -19.67
N ASP A 103 -33.55 -0.08 -18.59
CA ASP A 103 -33.29 1.37 -18.64
C ASP A 103 -31.92 1.84 -18.09
N ASP A 104 -31.09 0.98 -17.49
CA ASP A 104 -29.71 1.36 -17.13
C ASP A 104 -28.72 0.85 -18.18
N SER A 105 -28.64 1.58 -19.30
CA SER A 105 -27.69 1.31 -20.39
C SER A 105 -26.29 1.89 -20.13
N GLY A 106 -26.00 2.30 -18.89
CA GLY A 106 -24.70 2.82 -18.50
C GLY A 106 -23.68 1.69 -18.27
N PRO A 107 -22.37 1.94 -18.43
CA PRO A 107 -21.35 1.01 -17.94
C PRO A 107 -21.53 0.80 -16.43
N ALA A 108 -21.24 -0.42 -15.96
CA ALA A 108 -21.37 -0.77 -14.56
C ALA A 108 -20.53 0.16 -13.67
N GLN A 109 -21.04 0.53 -12.49
CA GLN A 109 -20.34 1.46 -11.59
C GLN A 109 -18.95 0.94 -11.19
N SER A 110 -18.80 -0.38 -11.03
CA SER A 110 -17.52 -1.02 -10.76
C SER A 110 -16.49 -0.79 -11.86
N VAL A 111 -16.90 -0.79 -13.14
CA VAL A 111 -16.01 -0.54 -14.28
C VAL A 111 -15.59 0.93 -14.29
N SER A 112 -16.51 1.87 -14.08
CA SER A 112 -16.15 3.30 -14.02
C SER A 112 -15.19 3.60 -12.87
N ASN A 113 -15.50 3.14 -11.65
CA ASN A 113 -14.64 3.33 -10.48
C ASN A 113 -13.25 2.68 -10.67
N LEU A 114 -13.20 1.54 -11.38
CA LEU A 114 -11.95 0.88 -11.68
C LEU A 114 -11.08 1.68 -12.64
N TYR A 115 -11.67 2.25 -13.68
CA TYR A 115 -10.97 3.12 -14.63
C TYR A 115 -10.48 4.39 -13.95
N ASP A 116 -11.28 4.99 -13.07
CA ASP A 116 -10.90 6.18 -12.31
C ASP A 116 -9.63 5.89 -11.47
N GLU A 117 -9.60 4.76 -10.76
CA GLU A 117 -8.46 4.36 -9.93
C GLU A 117 -7.22 3.99 -10.77
N ALA A 118 -7.39 3.24 -11.86
CA ALA A 118 -6.30 2.77 -12.70
C ALA A 118 -5.65 3.89 -13.53
N SER A 119 -6.45 4.84 -14.02
CA SER A 119 -5.98 5.94 -14.88
C SER A 119 -5.59 7.20 -14.08
N GLY A 120 -6.13 7.37 -12.87
CA GLY A 120 -6.09 8.64 -12.13
C GLY A 120 -7.00 9.73 -12.69
N PHE A 121 -7.84 9.39 -13.68
CA PHE A 121 -8.77 10.30 -14.37
C PHE A 121 -10.22 9.93 -14.01
N PHE A 122 -10.85 10.77 -13.19
CA PHE A 122 -12.18 10.59 -12.62
C PHE A 122 -13.22 11.13 -13.59
N GLY A 123 -13.68 10.27 -14.50
CA GLY A 123 -14.56 10.64 -15.62
C GLY A 123 -16.05 10.64 -15.31
N GLY A 124 -16.45 10.07 -14.17
CA GLY A 124 -17.86 9.85 -13.80
C GLY A 124 -18.67 11.10 -13.44
N GLY A 125 -18.03 12.24 -13.18
CA GLY A 125 -18.72 13.46 -12.77
C GLY A 125 -17.95 14.74 -13.06
N LYS A 126 -18.61 15.90 -12.90
CA LYS A 126 -18.01 17.22 -13.17
C LYS A 126 -17.10 17.70 -12.04
N PHE A 127 -17.54 17.54 -10.79
CA PHE A 127 -16.78 17.89 -9.61
C PHE A 127 -16.83 16.75 -8.61
N SER A 128 -15.68 16.39 -8.06
CA SER A 128 -15.58 15.41 -6.98
C SER A 128 -14.64 15.88 -5.88
N PHE A 129 -14.91 15.43 -4.67
CA PHE A 129 -14.07 15.63 -3.51
C PHE A 129 -13.73 14.28 -2.90
N GLU A 130 -12.45 14.04 -2.66
CA GLU A 130 -11.95 12.80 -2.08
C GLU A 130 -11.27 13.10 -0.76
N THR A 131 -11.72 12.40 0.28
CA THR A 131 -10.98 12.31 1.54
C THR A 131 -10.28 10.97 1.58
N GLY A 132 -8.97 10.95 1.80
CA GLY A 132 -8.15 9.75 1.92
C GLY A 132 -7.44 9.70 3.26
N MET A 133 -7.36 8.52 3.87
CA MET A 133 -6.50 8.29 5.03
C MET A 133 -5.52 7.18 4.70
N THR A 134 -4.23 7.42 4.93
CA THR A 134 -3.16 6.46 4.69
C THR A 134 -2.35 6.26 5.96
N TYR A 135 -2.13 5.01 6.35
CA TYR A 135 -1.21 4.60 7.39
C TYR A 135 -0.02 3.87 6.77
N THR A 136 1.19 4.29 7.08
CA THR A 136 2.42 3.69 6.57
C THR A 136 3.35 3.30 7.72
N HIS A 137 3.84 2.07 7.70
CA HIS A 137 4.75 1.53 8.70
C HIS A 137 6.15 1.27 8.12
N TYR A 138 7.18 1.76 8.82
CA TYR A 138 8.59 1.49 8.52
C TYR A 138 9.25 0.82 9.72
N ASP A 139 10.09 -0.19 9.47
CA ASP A 139 10.97 -0.81 10.47
C ASP A 139 12.35 -1.06 9.84
N THR A 140 13.20 -0.04 9.92
CA THR A 140 14.56 -0.11 9.37
C THR A 140 15.53 -0.49 10.49
N ARG A 141 16.44 -1.43 10.21
CA ARG A 141 17.47 -1.90 11.15
C ARG A 141 18.83 -1.77 10.49
N ALA A 142 19.74 -1.08 11.14
CA ALA A 142 21.14 -0.96 10.76
C ALA A 142 22.01 -1.56 11.87
N LEU A 143 22.96 -2.40 11.48
CA LEU A 143 23.98 -2.93 12.37
C LEU A 143 25.30 -2.21 12.08
N VAL A 144 25.76 -1.39 13.01
CA VAL A 144 27.03 -0.69 12.92
C VAL A 144 28.03 -1.37 13.85
N LEU A 145 29.06 -1.97 13.27
CA LEU A 145 30.14 -2.64 14.01
C LEU A 145 31.36 -1.71 14.04
N ASN A 146 31.68 -1.15 15.21
CA ASN A 146 32.86 -0.33 15.41
C ASN A 146 33.87 -1.10 16.26
N GLY A 147 34.87 -1.73 15.63
CA GLY A 147 35.83 -2.56 16.36
C GLY A 147 36.97 -3.13 15.54
N PHE A 148 37.88 -3.80 16.24
CA PHE A 148 38.98 -4.57 15.69
C PHE A 148 38.61 -6.05 15.67
N LEU A 149 38.86 -6.72 14.54
CA LEU A 149 38.75 -8.18 14.45
C LEU A 149 40.12 -8.80 14.75
N ALA A 150 40.23 -9.49 15.88
CA ALA A 150 41.37 -10.33 16.19
C ALA A 150 41.12 -11.76 15.69
N LEU A 151 42.09 -12.33 14.97
CA LEU A 151 42.07 -13.72 14.46
C LEU A 151 40.80 -14.07 13.64
N ASP A 152 40.29 -13.13 12.85
CA ASP A 152 39.12 -13.26 11.95
C ASP A 152 37.83 -13.81 12.61
N SER A 153 37.77 -13.88 13.94
CA SER A 153 36.69 -14.55 14.68
C SER A 153 36.34 -13.90 16.02
N ILE A 154 37.24 -13.06 16.55
CA ILE A 154 37.01 -12.35 17.81
C ILE A 154 36.84 -10.86 17.49
N PHE A 155 35.61 -10.37 17.58
CA PHE A 155 35.33 -8.94 17.47
C PHE A 155 35.56 -8.26 18.81
N LEU A 156 36.59 -7.42 18.89
CA LEU A 156 36.83 -6.50 20.01
C LEU A 156 36.38 -5.10 19.59
N GLY A 157 35.18 -4.73 19.98
CA GLY A 157 34.62 -3.41 19.73
C GLY A 157 33.18 -3.28 20.20
N ASN A 158 32.56 -2.17 19.81
CA ASN A 158 31.18 -1.85 20.12
C ASN A 158 30.28 -2.30 18.97
N ILE A 159 29.26 -3.08 19.29
CA ILE A 159 28.17 -3.43 18.38
C ILE A 159 27.03 -2.45 18.68
N ASN A 160 26.76 -1.52 17.77
CA ASN A 160 25.58 -0.66 17.86
C ASN A 160 24.52 -1.20 16.89
N ILE A 161 23.36 -1.53 17.43
CA ILE A 161 22.18 -1.87 16.64
C ILE A 161 21.29 -0.65 16.69
N ASP A 162 21.19 0.04 15.56
CA ASP A 162 20.29 1.18 15.42
C ASP A 162 19.02 0.69 14.71
N ARG A 163 17.87 0.93 15.33
CA ARG A 163 16.57 0.59 14.78
C ARG A 163 15.71 1.83 14.76
N ILE A 164 15.07 2.07 13.63
CA ILE A 164 14.13 3.18 13.45
C ILE A 164 12.79 2.58 13.07
N LYS A 165 11.81 2.74 13.94
CA LYS A 165 10.41 2.45 13.65
C LYS A 165 9.69 3.75 13.36
N ALA A 166 8.97 3.84 12.26
CA ALA A 166 8.16 5.02 11.96
C ALA A 166 6.74 4.64 11.56
N ASP A 167 5.80 5.32 12.22
CA ASP A 167 4.37 5.22 11.99
C ASP A 167 3.89 6.58 11.47
N ASN A 168 3.48 6.61 10.20
CA ASN A 168 3.04 7.83 9.53
C ASN A 168 1.55 7.72 9.19
N TRP A 169 0.81 8.78 9.47
CA TRP A 169 -0.59 8.93 9.08
C TRP A 169 -0.73 10.15 8.17
N THR A 170 -1.38 9.99 7.03
CA THR A 170 -1.62 11.07 6.08
C THR A 170 -3.11 11.16 5.77
N LEU A 171 -3.70 12.32 6.04
CA LEU A 171 -5.04 12.69 5.61
C LEU A 171 -4.93 13.50 4.32
N ASP A 172 -5.41 12.95 3.22
CA ASP A 172 -5.45 13.59 1.91
C ASP A 172 -6.82 14.23 1.66
N LEU A 173 -6.81 15.52 1.33
CA LEU A 173 -7.99 16.25 0.88
C LEU A 173 -7.80 16.65 -0.59
N THR A 174 -8.55 16.03 -1.49
CA THR A 174 -8.38 16.22 -2.93
C THR A 174 -9.67 16.72 -3.57
N GLY A 175 -9.61 17.88 -4.22
CA GLY A 175 -10.69 18.38 -5.07
C GLY A 175 -10.35 18.15 -6.54
N ARG A 176 -11.29 17.61 -7.32
CA ARG A 176 -11.13 17.35 -8.76
C ARG A 176 -12.25 17.99 -9.57
N TYR A 177 -11.89 18.57 -10.71
CA TYR A 177 -12.83 19.15 -11.65
C TYR A 177 -12.58 18.60 -13.06
N ASN A 178 -13.58 17.94 -13.61
CA ASN A 178 -13.55 17.32 -14.93
C ASN A 178 -14.31 18.20 -15.95
N VAL A 179 -13.69 18.44 -17.11
CA VAL A 179 -14.28 19.18 -18.22
C VAL A 179 -14.40 18.27 -19.44
N ALA A 180 -15.64 18.02 -19.83
CA ALA A 180 -16.02 17.28 -21.03
C ALA A 180 -15.37 15.88 -21.14
N GLN A 181 -15.12 15.21 -20.01
CA GLN A 181 -14.45 13.89 -19.95
C GLN A 181 -13.10 13.85 -20.65
N ARG A 182 -12.48 15.03 -20.82
CA ARG A 182 -11.25 15.20 -21.60
C ARG A 182 -10.13 15.84 -20.79
N TRP A 183 -10.48 16.82 -19.96
CA TRP A 183 -9.55 17.51 -19.07
C TRP A 183 -9.95 17.26 -17.63
N GLN A 184 -8.96 17.07 -16.77
CA GLN A 184 -9.15 17.06 -15.32
C GLN A 184 -8.12 18.00 -14.68
N PHE A 185 -8.59 18.77 -13.70
CA PHE A 185 -7.78 19.61 -12.85
C PHE A 185 -7.98 19.16 -11.41
N ASP A 186 -6.89 18.98 -10.66
CA ASP A 186 -6.97 18.56 -9.27
C ASP A 186 -6.03 19.34 -8.35
N ILE A 187 -6.44 19.51 -7.10
CA ILE A 187 -5.62 20.03 -6.02
C ILE A 187 -5.69 19.06 -4.84
N ASN A 188 -4.53 18.71 -4.28
CA ASN A 188 -4.40 17.82 -3.13
C ASN A 188 -3.65 18.53 -2.01
N VAL A 189 -4.22 18.46 -0.80
CA VAL A 189 -3.65 18.99 0.43
C VAL A 189 -3.46 17.83 1.41
N PRO A 190 -2.21 17.35 1.60
CA PRO A 190 -1.92 16.30 2.58
C PRO A 190 -1.71 16.91 3.97
N VAL A 191 -2.31 16.30 5.00
CA VAL A 191 -2.05 16.60 6.42
C VAL A 191 -1.36 15.40 7.04
N VAL A 192 -0.13 15.58 7.50
CA VAL A 192 0.77 14.50 7.92
C VAL A 192 0.94 14.53 9.44
N TYR A 193 0.71 13.38 10.07
CA TYR A 193 1.12 13.06 11.43
C TYR A 193 2.21 11.99 11.38
N ARG A 194 3.26 12.13 12.19
CA ARG A 194 4.37 11.18 12.21
C ARG A 194 4.81 10.88 13.62
N GLU A 195 5.14 9.63 13.85
CA GLU A 195 5.78 9.15 15.07
C GLU A 195 6.97 8.29 14.68
N SER A 196 8.14 8.57 15.24
CA SER A 196 9.35 7.80 14.97
C SER A 196 10.04 7.46 16.28
N THR A 197 10.25 6.16 16.50
CA THR A 197 10.98 5.64 17.65
C THR A 197 12.35 5.18 17.20
N TYR A 198 13.38 5.79 17.78
CA TYR A 198 14.78 5.51 17.56
C TYR A 198 15.26 4.66 18.73
N SER A 199 15.79 3.49 18.42
CA SER A 199 16.32 2.55 19.40
C SER A 199 17.79 2.31 19.10
N SER A 200 18.66 2.36 20.12
CA SER A 200 20.06 1.99 20.00
C SER A 200 20.50 1.04 21.13
N GLY A 201 21.20 -0.03 20.77
CA GLY A 201 21.83 -0.95 21.72
C GLY A 201 23.18 -0.45 22.22
N GLY A 202 23.63 -0.90 23.39
CA GLY A 202 24.95 -0.55 23.94
C GLY A 202 24.95 0.68 24.85
N ALA A 203 23.80 1.08 25.40
CA ALA A 203 23.67 2.28 26.23
C ALA A 203 24.56 2.17 27.48
N GLY A 204 25.28 3.25 27.81
CA GLY A 204 26.24 3.26 28.93
C GLY A 204 27.43 2.30 28.77
N GLY A 205 27.74 1.86 27.53
CA GLY A 205 28.85 0.95 27.23
C GLY A 205 28.56 -0.54 27.46
N ALA A 206 27.31 -0.89 27.77
CA ALA A 206 26.90 -2.27 28.03
C ALA A 206 26.02 -2.80 26.89
N ALA A 207 26.49 -3.83 26.19
CA ALA A 207 25.78 -4.47 25.07
C ALA A 207 24.30 -4.88 25.34
N PRO A 208 23.88 -5.32 26.54
CA PRO A 208 22.48 -5.71 26.76
C PRO A 208 21.54 -4.53 27.05
N VAL A 209 22.05 -3.31 27.23
CA VAL A 209 21.21 -2.15 27.58
C VAL A 209 20.81 -1.42 26.30
N SER A 210 19.50 -1.29 26.08
CA SER A 210 18.94 -0.51 24.98
C SER A 210 18.49 0.87 25.44
N SER A 211 18.49 1.80 24.52
CA SER A 211 17.98 3.15 24.68
C SER A 211 16.94 3.43 23.62
N ASP A 212 15.85 4.07 24.01
CA ASP A 212 14.74 4.39 23.12
C ASP A 212 14.36 5.86 23.27
N ALA A 213 14.15 6.54 22.16
CA ALA A 213 13.63 7.91 22.14
C ALA A 213 12.61 8.06 21.01
N THR A 214 11.46 8.65 21.33
CA THR A 214 10.36 8.86 20.38
C THR A 214 10.23 10.33 20.04
N VAL A 215 10.21 10.64 18.74
CA VAL A 215 9.97 11.98 18.21
C VAL A 215 8.63 11.97 17.48
N LYS A 216 7.81 12.99 17.72
CA LYS A 216 6.50 13.13 17.10
C LYS A 216 6.39 14.41 16.27
N ARG A 217 5.51 14.38 15.28
CA ARG A 217 5.04 15.53 14.52
C ARG A 217 3.52 15.52 14.57
N ASP A 218 2.96 16.51 15.26
CA ASP A 218 1.53 16.77 15.27
C ASP A 218 1.01 17.03 13.85
N PRO A 219 -0.30 16.81 13.59
CA PRO A 219 -0.91 16.97 12.27
C PRO A 219 -0.53 18.32 11.65
N THR A 220 0.27 18.27 10.59
CA THR A 220 0.81 19.45 9.93
C THR A 220 0.69 19.27 8.42
N ILE A 221 0.38 20.34 7.70
CA ILE A 221 0.29 20.33 6.24
C ILE A 221 1.64 19.85 5.64
N GLY A 222 1.55 18.95 4.67
CA GLY A 222 2.66 18.49 3.84
C GLY A 222 2.83 19.35 2.59
N ASP A 223 3.36 18.75 1.53
CA ASP A 223 3.55 19.45 0.26
C ASP A 223 2.26 19.44 -0.59
N VAL A 224 1.62 20.61 -0.70
CA VAL A 224 0.44 20.82 -1.53
C VAL A 224 0.81 20.66 -3.00
N ASN A 225 -0.07 20.02 -3.76
CA ASN A 225 0.18 19.76 -5.17
C ASN A 225 -1.07 19.95 -6.03
N PHE A 226 -0.82 20.30 -7.28
CA PHE A 226 -1.84 20.56 -8.30
C PHE A 226 -1.54 19.73 -9.54
N GLY A 227 -2.59 19.16 -10.13
CA GLY A 227 -2.53 18.28 -11.30
C GLY A 227 -3.36 18.80 -12.46
N ILE A 228 -2.84 18.61 -13.67
CA ILE A 228 -3.59 18.71 -14.93
C ILE A 228 -3.49 17.36 -15.63
N ALA A 229 -4.62 16.84 -16.10
CA ALA A 229 -4.68 15.62 -16.90
C ALA A 229 -5.46 15.85 -18.18
N TYR A 230 -4.98 15.27 -19.28
CA TYR A 230 -5.61 15.30 -20.59
C TYR A 230 -5.72 13.89 -21.15
N LYS A 231 -6.96 13.43 -21.38
CA LYS A 231 -7.25 12.15 -22.02
C LYS A 231 -7.09 12.28 -23.52
N PHE A 232 -5.97 11.84 -24.08
CA PHE A 232 -5.66 12.07 -25.50
C PHE A 232 -6.11 10.92 -26.42
N LEU A 233 -6.37 9.73 -25.87
CA LEU A 233 -7.02 8.63 -26.58
C LEU A 233 -8.17 8.11 -25.75
N ASP A 234 -9.31 7.88 -26.39
CA ASP A 234 -10.40 7.10 -25.82
C ASP A 234 -10.21 5.63 -26.19
N GLU A 235 -10.62 4.75 -25.28
CA GLU A 235 -10.60 3.33 -25.56
C GLU A 235 -11.47 2.96 -26.75
N SER A 236 -10.94 2.08 -27.60
CA SER A 236 -11.67 1.43 -28.68
C SER A 236 -11.22 -0.03 -28.79
N GLU A 237 -11.73 -0.76 -29.79
CA GLU A 237 -11.34 -2.16 -30.01
C GLU A 237 -9.82 -2.32 -30.07
N ASN A 238 -9.11 -1.39 -30.74
CA ASN A 238 -7.67 -1.47 -30.96
C ASN A 238 -6.83 -0.49 -30.12
N LEU A 239 -7.45 0.50 -29.47
CA LEU A 239 -6.74 1.54 -28.70
C LEU A 239 -7.04 1.42 -27.20
N PRO A 240 -6.07 1.73 -26.32
CA PRO A 240 -6.34 1.91 -24.90
C PRO A 240 -6.95 3.29 -24.62
N ASP A 241 -7.57 3.45 -23.45
CA ASP A 241 -7.76 4.76 -22.83
C ASP A 241 -6.38 5.28 -22.40
N ALA A 242 -6.03 6.51 -22.80
CA ALA A 242 -4.70 7.06 -22.53
C ALA A 242 -4.76 8.50 -22.03
N VAL A 243 -4.10 8.75 -20.91
CA VAL A 243 -4.10 10.04 -20.22
C VAL A 243 -2.68 10.51 -20.03
N VAL A 244 -2.40 11.74 -20.44
CA VAL A 244 -1.16 12.45 -20.09
C VAL A 244 -1.45 13.35 -18.89
N THR A 245 -0.53 13.38 -17.93
CA THR A 245 -0.66 14.14 -16.70
C THR A 245 0.56 15.03 -16.48
N LEU A 246 0.34 16.16 -15.81
CA LEU A 246 1.38 17.04 -15.31
C LEU A 246 1.00 17.45 -13.90
N ARG A 247 1.82 17.06 -12.92
CA ARG A 247 1.66 17.45 -11.51
C ARG A 247 2.76 18.41 -11.10
N VAL A 248 2.38 19.46 -10.39
CA VAL A 248 3.31 20.42 -9.78
C VAL A 248 3.12 20.36 -8.27
N LYS A 249 4.21 20.17 -7.53
CA LYS A 249 4.20 20.12 -6.07
C LYS A 249 4.98 21.30 -5.50
N ALA A 250 4.37 21.98 -4.53
CA ALA A 250 4.94 23.11 -3.83
C ALA A 250 5.57 22.69 -2.48
N PRO A 251 6.66 23.33 -2.05
CA PRO A 251 7.34 23.02 -0.79
C PRO A 251 6.64 23.69 0.42
N THR A 252 5.36 23.40 0.62
CA THR A 252 4.58 23.95 1.75
C THR A 252 4.80 23.20 3.06
N GLY A 253 5.27 21.96 2.98
CA GLY A 253 5.57 21.14 4.15
C GLY A 253 6.80 21.62 4.91
N LYS A 254 6.98 21.12 6.13
CA LYS A 254 8.21 21.32 6.89
C LYS A 254 9.32 20.49 6.26
N ASN A 255 10.34 21.16 5.73
CA ASN A 255 11.48 20.54 5.05
C ASN A 255 12.45 19.86 6.05
N PRO A 256 13.29 18.90 5.59
CA PRO A 256 14.23 18.19 6.45
C PRO A 256 15.52 18.96 6.76
N TYR A 257 15.78 20.06 6.06
CA TYR A 257 17.07 20.74 6.10
C TYR A 257 17.21 21.60 7.36
N GLY A 258 18.34 21.48 8.05
CA GLY A 258 18.60 22.20 9.30
C GLY A 258 17.94 21.58 10.54
N ILE A 259 17.25 20.44 10.42
CA ILE A 259 16.75 19.68 11.58
C ILE A 259 17.95 19.12 12.35
N LYS A 260 18.12 19.58 13.59
CA LYS A 260 19.26 19.19 14.44
C LYS A 260 19.09 17.81 15.03
N LEU A 261 20.17 17.05 15.09
CA LEU A 261 20.27 15.80 15.85
C LEU A 261 20.70 16.13 17.27
N ILE A 262 19.81 15.93 18.23
CA ILE A 262 20.02 16.21 19.65
C ILE A 262 20.31 14.89 20.36
N LYS A 263 21.33 14.89 21.19
CA LYS A 263 21.67 13.75 22.04
C LYS A 263 20.58 13.54 23.09
N ASP A 264 20.17 12.30 23.31
CA ASP A 264 19.18 12.00 24.36
C ASP A 264 19.73 12.41 25.75
N PRO A 265 18.97 13.14 26.59
CA PRO A 265 19.44 13.58 27.90
C PRO A 265 19.75 12.43 28.87
N GLY A 266 19.08 11.28 28.71
CA GLY A 266 19.24 10.11 29.57
C GLY A 266 20.28 9.12 29.04
N ASN A 267 20.88 9.38 27.87
CA ASN A 267 21.70 8.37 27.21
C ASN A 267 22.74 8.96 26.24
N ASP A 268 23.97 8.46 26.33
CA ASP A 268 25.12 9.01 25.63
C ASP A 268 25.40 8.39 24.25
N ASN A 269 24.66 7.34 23.86
CA ASN A 269 24.87 6.64 22.58
C ASN A 269 23.75 6.84 21.54
N LEU A 270 22.71 7.64 21.84
CA LEU A 270 21.60 7.91 20.93
C LEU A 270 21.47 9.40 20.61
N SER A 271 21.32 9.72 19.33
CA SER A 271 20.98 11.08 18.85
C SER A 271 19.73 11.01 18.00
N VAL A 272 18.75 11.87 18.30
CA VAL A 272 17.44 11.90 17.64
C VAL A 272 17.18 13.25 17.00
N PRO A 273 16.41 13.33 15.90
CA PRO A 273 16.06 14.61 15.30
C PRO A 273 15.17 15.42 16.24
N GLN A 274 15.40 16.72 16.32
CA GLN A 274 14.58 17.63 17.12
C GLN A 274 13.12 17.71 16.64
N SER A 275 12.86 17.37 15.37
CA SER A 275 11.51 17.34 14.79
C SER A 275 11.50 16.49 13.52
N LEU A 276 10.31 16.07 13.08
CA LEU A 276 10.17 15.29 11.83
C LEU A 276 9.67 16.19 10.68
N PRO A 277 10.15 16.02 9.43
CA PRO A 277 9.67 16.77 8.27
C PRO A 277 8.31 16.26 7.79
N THR A 278 7.54 17.14 7.13
CA THR A 278 6.26 16.83 6.45
C THR A 278 6.30 17.06 4.94
N GLY A 279 7.40 17.59 4.42
CA GLY A 279 7.64 17.81 3.00
C GLY A 279 9.11 17.64 2.65
N ASN A 280 9.44 17.61 1.36
CA ASN A 280 10.83 17.50 0.91
C ASN A 280 11.52 18.85 0.75
N GLY A 281 10.78 19.96 0.81
CA GLY A 281 11.31 21.31 0.82
C GLY A 281 11.64 21.92 -0.54
N VAL A 282 11.40 21.22 -1.65
CA VAL A 282 11.65 21.75 -3.00
C VAL A 282 10.43 21.64 -3.89
N TRP A 283 10.33 22.52 -4.88
CA TRP A 283 9.36 22.39 -5.95
C TRP A 283 9.66 21.14 -6.79
N SER A 284 8.62 20.46 -7.26
CA SER A 284 8.79 19.37 -8.23
C SER A 284 7.75 19.41 -9.33
N ILE A 285 8.16 18.96 -10.52
CA ILE A 285 7.31 18.85 -11.71
C ILE A 285 7.33 17.39 -12.16
N THR A 286 6.16 16.79 -12.29
CA THR A 286 5.99 15.38 -12.61
C THR A 286 5.08 15.19 -13.81
N PRO A 287 5.63 15.16 -15.04
CA PRO A 287 4.92 14.61 -16.19
C PRO A 287 4.72 13.10 -16.03
N GLY A 288 3.56 12.61 -16.50
CA GLY A 288 3.25 11.19 -16.52
C GLY A 288 2.29 10.78 -17.62
N ILE A 289 2.19 9.48 -17.85
CA ILE A 289 1.25 8.86 -18.77
C ILE A 289 0.63 7.63 -18.09
N SER A 290 -0.67 7.45 -18.26
CA SER A 290 -1.39 6.25 -17.85
C SER A 290 -2.15 5.67 -19.03
N LEU A 291 -2.20 4.34 -19.09
CA LEU A 291 -2.86 3.55 -20.12
C LEU A 291 -3.78 2.54 -19.43
N VAL A 292 -5.02 2.42 -19.90
CA VAL A 292 -6.00 1.44 -19.41
C VAL A 292 -6.69 0.78 -20.59
N LYS A 293 -6.83 -0.55 -20.57
CA LYS A 293 -7.53 -1.30 -21.61
C LYS A 293 -8.25 -2.52 -21.06
N THR A 294 -9.51 -2.68 -21.44
CA THR A 294 -10.29 -3.87 -21.14
C THR A 294 -10.01 -4.98 -22.15
N PHE A 295 -9.64 -6.14 -21.61
CA PHE A 295 -9.58 -7.44 -22.24
C PHE A 295 -10.48 -8.39 -21.44
N ASP A 296 -11.79 -8.29 -21.70
CA ASP A 296 -12.86 -8.94 -20.93
C ASP A 296 -12.51 -10.38 -20.47
N PRO A 297 -12.55 -10.69 -19.15
CA PRO A 297 -12.99 -9.84 -18.02
C PRO A 297 -11.88 -9.03 -17.33
N ALA A 298 -10.65 -9.08 -17.85
CA ALA A 298 -9.50 -8.40 -17.27
C ALA A 298 -9.39 -6.95 -17.76
N VAL A 299 -9.05 -6.02 -16.87
CA VAL A 299 -8.65 -4.66 -17.23
C VAL A 299 -7.16 -4.52 -16.96
N LEU A 300 -6.37 -4.33 -18.01
CA LEU A 300 -4.94 -4.09 -17.89
C LEU A 300 -4.68 -2.59 -17.80
N PHE A 301 -3.76 -2.21 -16.92
CA PHE A 301 -3.36 -0.82 -16.78
C PHE A 301 -1.86 -0.70 -16.55
N GLY A 302 -1.31 0.46 -16.93
CA GLY A 302 0.07 0.80 -16.71
C GLY A 302 0.29 2.29 -16.67
N SER A 303 1.36 2.71 -15.99
CA SER A 303 1.71 4.11 -15.79
C SER A 303 3.22 4.31 -15.80
N LEU A 304 3.65 5.46 -16.31
CA LEU A 304 5.03 5.91 -16.26
C LEU A 304 5.03 7.40 -15.90
N SER A 305 5.85 7.81 -14.94
CA SER A 305 6.09 9.22 -14.65
C SER A 305 7.55 9.50 -14.36
N TYR A 306 7.93 10.76 -14.56
CA TYR A 306 9.25 11.28 -14.23
C TYR A 306 9.09 12.51 -13.36
N THR A 307 9.76 12.56 -12.22
CA THR A 307 9.73 13.72 -11.31
C THR A 307 11.05 14.46 -11.37
N TYR A 308 11.01 15.69 -11.86
CA TYR A 308 12.10 16.65 -11.80
C TYR A 308 11.99 17.48 -10.51
N ASN A 309 12.98 17.37 -9.63
CA ASN A 309 13.02 18.15 -8.40
C ASN A 309 13.84 19.42 -8.61
N MET A 310 13.26 20.59 -8.41
CA MET A 310 13.97 21.85 -8.60
C MET A 310 15.03 22.03 -7.51
N GLN A 311 16.12 22.72 -7.85
CA GLN A 311 17.10 23.15 -6.85
C GLN A 311 16.47 24.24 -5.98
N ASP A 312 16.78 24.22 -4.68
CA ASP A 312 16.39 25.29 -3.77
C ASP A 312 17.51 25.59 -2.76
N SER A 313 17.43 26.74 -2.10
CA SER A 313 18.44 27.25 -1.17
C SER A 313 17.88 27.30 0.24
N PHE A 314 18.67 26.85 1.22
CA PHE A 314 18.28 26.82 2.62
C PHE A 314 19.28 27.58 3.48
N SER A 315 18.77 28.27 4.50
CA SER A 315 19.59 28.98 5.49
C SER A 315 20.46 28.03 6.31
N ASP A 316 20.05 26.77 6.43
CA ASP A 316 20.78 25.74 7.13
C ASP A 316 20.52 24.35 6.52
N ILE A 317 21.59 23.67 6.11
CA ILE A 317 21.57 22.28 5.64
C ILE A 317 22.26 21.33 6.63
N SER A 318 22.83 21.85 7.73
CA SER A 318 23.59 21.06 8.70
C SER A 318 22.66 20.42 9.75
N PRO A 319 22.77 19.12 10.01
CA PRO A 319 22.08 18.47 11.13
C PRO A 319 22.79 18.68 12.48
N THR A 320 23.96 19.32 12.50
CA THR A 320 24.80 19.45 13.69
C THR A 320 24.34 20.61 14.59
N VAL A 321 24.18 20.34 15.88
CA VAL A 321 23.83 21.34 16.90
C VAL A 321 24.94 22.41 16.96
N ASN A 322 24.55 23.69 17.14
CA ASN A 322 25.46 24.85 17.17
C ASN A 322 26.25 25.09 15.86
N SER A 323 25.86 24.46 14.75
CA SER A 323 26.40 24.71 13.43
C SER A 323 25.28 25.12 12.50
N THR A 324 25.46 26.22 11.78
CA THR A 324 24.55 26.65 10.72
C THR A 324 25.35 26.79 9.44
N VAL A 325 24.96 26.00 8.44
CA VAL A 325 25.64 25.97 7.14
C VAL A 325 24.60 26.30 6.07
N PRO A 326 24.58 27.52 5.52
CA PRO A 326 23.73 27.81 4.39
C PRO A 326 24.20 27.04 3.15
N GLY A 327 23.27 26.64 2.29
CA GLY A 327 23.61 25.91 1.08
C GLY A 327 22.43 25.59 0.20
N ASP A 328 22.75 25.12 -1.00
CA ASP A 328 21.76 24.69 -1.98
C ASP A 328 21.57 23.17 -1.91
N VAL A 329 20.35 22.72 -2.16
CA VAL A 329 20.01 21.30 -2.26
C VAL A 329 19.39 21.02 -3.61
N LYS A 330 19.87 19.96 -4.26
CA LYS A 330 19.29 19.39 -5.47
C LYS A 330 18.94 17.94 -5.18
N LEU A 331 17.65 17.68 -4.97
CA LEU A 331 17.16 16.30 -4.84
C LEU A 331 17.36 15.56 -6.15
N GLY A 332 17.65 14.26 -6.03
CA GLY A 332 17.72 13.38 -7.18
C GLY A 332 16.37 13.30 -7.90
N ASP A 333 16.39 13.40 -9.22
CA ASP A 333 15.20 13.16 -10.02
C ASP A 333 14.83 11.66 -9.98
N SER A 334 13.55 11.36 -10.14
CA SER A 334 13.03 9.99 -10.00
C SER A 334 12.13 9.58 -11.15
N TRP A 335 12.06 8.28 -11.38
CA TRP A 335 11.12 7.64 -12.28
C TRP A 335 10.19 6.76 -11.48
N GLN A 336 8.92 6.68 -11.90
CA GLN A 336 7.94 5.77 -11.35
C GLN A 336 7.34 4.97 -12.49
N ILE A 337 7.34 3.65 -12.36
CA ILE A 337 6.68 2.72 -13.27
C ILE A 337 5.64 1.93 -12.51
N GLY A 338 4.51 1.66 -13.14
CA GLY A 338 3.44 0.86 -12.57
C GLY A 338 2.76 0.02 -13.65
N ALA A 339 2.36 -1.18 -13.30
CA ALA A 339 1.54 -2.04 -14.15
C ALA A 339 0.67 -2.95 -13.29
N GLY A 340 -0.52 -3.26 -13.77
CA GLY A 340 -1.45 -4.11 -13.04
C GLY A 340 -2.59 -4.65 -13.86
N ILE A 341 -3.39 -5.45 -13.18
CA ILE A 341 -4.59 -6.06 -13.68
C ILE A 341 -5.71 -5.83 -12.68
N ALA A 342 -6.92 -5.66 -13.18
CA ALA A 342 -8.09 -5.56 -12.33
C ALA A 342 -9.31 -6.23 -12.94
N PHE A 343 -10.29 -6.50 -12.08
CA PHE A 343 -11.48 -7.25 -12.41
C PHE A 343 -12.70 -6.56 -11.79
N ALA A 344 -13.73 -6.34 -12.59
CA ALA A 344 -15.06 -6.03 -12.07
C ALA A 344 -15.68 -7.33 -11.53
N LEU A 345 -15.86 -7.42 -10.21
CA LEU A 345 -16.38 -8.61 -9.55
C LEU A 345 -17.91 -8.70 -9.67
N ASN A 346 -18.56 -7.55 -9.60
CA ASN A 346 -20.01 -7.38 -9.79
C ASN A 346 -20.29 -5.92 -10.15
N GLU A 347 -21.57 -5.52 -10.16
CA GLU A 347 -22.01 -4.16 -10.49
C GLU A 347 -21.36 -3.06 -9.63
N LYS A 348 -21.04 -3.36 -8.37
CA LYS A 348 -20.59 -2.36 -7.38
C LYS A 348 -19.16 -2.55 -6.91
N MET A 349 -18.54 -3.69 -7.16
CA MET A 349 -17.23 -4.05 -6.62
C MET A 349 -16.22 -4.37 -7.72
N SER A 350 -15.01 -3.86 -7.59
CA SER A 350 -13.86 -4.28 -8.40
C SER A 350 -12.65 -4.58 -7.51
N MET A 351 -11.74 -5.40 -8.00
CA MET A 351 -10.49 -5.75 -7.32
C MET A 351 -9.31 -5.55 -8.27
N SER A 352 -8.21 -5.02 -7.76
CA SER A 352 -6.99 -4.79 -8.53
C SER A 352 -5.75 -5.38 -7.87
N PHE A 353 -4.81 -5.81 -8.70
CA PHE A 353 -3.48 -6.22 -8.30
C PHE A 353 -2.48 -5.47 -9.16
N SER A 354 -1.51 -4.80 -8.55
CA SER A 354 -0.51 -4.05 -9.30
C SER A 354 0.87 -4.12 -8.67
N PHE A 355 1.87 -3.90 -9.53
CA PHE A 355 3.24 -3.68 -9.13
C PHE A 355 3.61 -2.24 -9.48
N SER A 356 4.34 -1.58 -8.60
CA SER A 356 4.91 -0.26 -8.84
C SER A 356 6.33 -0.19 -8.34
N ASP A 357 7.23 0.42 -9.11
CA ASP A 357 8.60 0.67 -8.71
C ASP A 357 8.96 2.14 -8.92
N GLN A 358 9.53 2.76 -7.89
CA GLN A 358 10.03 4.12 -7.91
C GLN A 358 11.51 4.13 -7.61
N PHE A 359 12.32 4.67 -8.52
CA PHE A 359 13.76 4.80 -8.32
C PHE A 359 14.25 6.22 -8.59
N ALA A 360 15.15 6.68 -7.75
CA ALA A 360 15.70 8.03 -7.80
C ALA A 360 17.22 8.03 -7.87
N ARG A 361 17.76 9.07 -8.50
CA ARG A 361 19.21 9.32 -8.50
C ARG A 361 19.66 9.88 -7.16
N LYS A 362 20.97 9.91 -6.94
CA LYS A 362 21.58 10.57 -5.77
C LYS A 362 21.22 12.05 -5.73
N SER A 363 20.91 12.51 -4.51
CA SER A 363 20.76 13.93 -4.20
C SER A 363 22.14 14.58 -4.03
N LYS A 364 22.19 15.90 -4.24
CA LYS A 364 23.39 16.71 -4.13
C LYS A 364 23.15 17.90 -3.23
N VAL A 365 24.19 18.31 -2.53
CA VAL A 365 24.22 19.54 -1.72
C VAL A 365 25.39 20.40 -2.11
N LYS A 366 25.23 21.71 -1.96
CA LYS A 366 26.29 22.69 -2.18
C LYS A 366 26.35 23.62 -0.98
N PRO A 367 27.17 23.32 0.03
CA PRO A 367 27.46 24.26 1.10
C PRO A 367 27.96 25.58 0.52
N SER A 368 27.59 26.70 1.13
CA SER A 368 28.00 28.03 0.65
C SER A 368 29.53 28.13 0.56
N GLY A 369 30.02 28.55 -0.61
CA GLY A 369 31.45 28.63 -0.90
C GLY A 369 32.14 27.31 -1.27
N GLN A 370 31.39 26.20 -1.41
CA GLN A 370 31.91 24.92 -1.88
C GLN A 370 31.28 24.46 -3.20
N ASP A 371 31.87 23.42 -3.79
CA ASP A 371 31.32 22.74 -4.97
C ASP A 371 30.21 21.76 -4.58
N TRP A 372 29.46 21.31 -5.60
CA TRP A 372 28.43 20.30 -5.43
C TRP A 372 29.02 18.97 -4.94
N GLN A 373 28.44 18.46 -3.88
CA GLN A 373 28.77 17.17 -3.28
C GLN A 373 27.57 16.24 -3.42
N SER A 374 27.77 15.06 -3.99
CA SER A 374 26.74 14.02 -4.00
C SER A 374 26.64 13.39 -2.62
N ILE A 375 25.42 13.23 -2.11
CA ILE A 375 25.18 12.53 -0.84
C ILE A 375 25.23 11.01 -1.12
N PRO A 376 26.17 10.26 -0.52
CA PRO A 376 26.18 8.80 -0.60
C PRO A 376 24.86 8.21 -0.09
N ASP A 377 24.41 7.12 -0.70
CA ASP A 377 23.20 6.39 -0.29
C ASP A 377 21.91 7.24 -0.21
N SER A 378 21.83 8.27 -1.05
CA SER A 378 20.63 9.10 -1.21
C SER A 378 19.83 8.77 -2.47
N ASP A 379 20.34 7.88 -3.31
CA ASP A 379 19.56 7.13 -4.29
C ASP A 379 18.73 6.05 -3.60
N TYR A 380 17.62 5.65 -4.21
CA TYR A 380 16.73 4.64 -3.65
C TYR A 380 15.97 3.90 -4.76
N ASN A 381 15.49 2.70 -4.45
CA ASN A 381 14.54 1.91 -5.24
C ASN A 381 13.45 1.37 -4.31
N ALA A 382 12.25 1.93 -4.41
CA ALA A 382 11.08 1.59 -3.61
C ALA A 382 10.04 0.87 -4.47
N ALA A 383 10.07 -0.47 -4.42
CA ALA A 383 9.10 -1.31 -5.12
C ALA A 383 7.99 -1.78 -4.18
N ASN A 384 6.76 -1.81 -4.67
CA ASN A 384 5.57 -2.19 -3.92
C ASN A 384 4.68 -3.14 -4.75
N PHE A 385 4.04 -4.08 -4.06
CA PHE A 385 2.92 -4.84 -4.58
C PHE A 385 1.61 -4.35 -3.94
N ASN A 386 0.62 -4.00 -4.75
CA ASN A 386 -0.63 -3.42 -4.30
C ASN A 386 -1.80 -4.39 -4.52
N ILE A 387 -2.68 -4.43 -3.54
CA ILE A 387 -3.97 -5.13 -3.58
C ILE A 387 -5.05 -4.09 -3.25
N GLY A 388 -5.84 -3.74 -4.26
CA GLY A 388 -6.89 -2.72 -4.16
C GLY A 388 -8.28 -3.30 -4.32
N LEU A 389 -9.26 -2.64 -3.72
CA LEU A 389 -10.68 -2.87 -3.97
C LEU A 389 -11.35 -1.52 -4.24
N THR A 390 -12.36 -1.50 -5.09
CA THR A 390 -13.31 -0.38 -5.15
C THR A 390 -14.71 -0.89 -4.85
N MET A 391 -15.46 -0.14 -4.06
CA MET A 391 -16.83 -0.46 -3.69
C MET A 391 -17.72 0.77 -3.81
N ALA A 392 -18.67 0.74 -4.74
CA ALA A 392 -19.70 1.77 -4.86
C ALA A 392 -20.69 1.66 -3.68
N ALA A 393 -20.49 2.49 -2.65
CA ALA A 393 -21.37 2.54 -1.48
C ALA A 393 -22.72 3.18 -1.82
N THR A 394 -22.70 4.21 -2.66
CA THR A 394 -23.87 4.84 -3.29
C THR A 394 -23.52 5.27 -4.71
N ASP A 395 -24.48 5.78 -5.48
CA ASP A 395 -24.23 6.31 -6.83
C ASP A 395 -23.27 7.50 -6.84
N LYS A 396 -23.02 8.12 -5.67
CA LYS A 396 -22.13 9.29 -5.51
C LYS A 396 -20.86 8.99 -4.71
N LEU A 397 -20.83 7.90 -3.95
CA LEU A 397 -19.76 7.62 -2.98
C LEU A 397 -19.14 6.26 -3.27
N THR A 398 -17.84 6.25 -3.51
CA THR A 398 -17.04 5.03 -3.65
C THR A 398 -16.08 4.92 -2.47
N ILE A 399 -15.87 3.71 -1.96
CA ILE A 399 -14.90 3.39 -0.93
C ILE A 399 -13.78 2.59 -1.57
N VAL A 400 -12.54 3.04 -1.39
CA VAL A 400 -11.35 2.45 -2.04
C VAL A 400 -10.30 2.10 -0.99
N PRO A 401 -10.36 0.88 -0.40
CA PRO A 401 -9.26 0.38 0.40
C PRO A 401 -8.14 -0.16 -0.49
N ASN A 402 -6.89 0.08 -0.10
CA ASN A 402 -5.72 -0.47 -0.76
C ASN A 402 -4.64 -0.85 0.26
N LEU A 403 -4.04 -2.02 0.05
CA LEU A 403 -2.87 -2.49 0.78
C LEU A 403 -1.67 -2.49 -0.17
N ALA A 404 -0.63 -1.73 0.15
CA ALA A 404 0.66 -1.78 -0.52
C ALA A 404 1.68 -2.49 0.38
N ILE A 405 2.35 -3.50 -0.15
CA ILE A 405 3.39 -4.28 0.52
C ILE A 405 4.73 -3.88 -0.08
N GLY A 406 5.67 -3.45 0.77
CA GLY A 406 7.02 -3.12 0.33
C GLY A 406 7.81 -4.37 -0.07
N LEU A 407 8.45 -4.31 -1.23
CA LEU A 407 9.27 -5.39 -1.78
C LEU A 407 10.78 -5.12 -1.65
N THR A 408 11.16 -3.88 -1.37
CA THR A 408 12.56 -3.43 -1.21
C THR A 408 12.76 -2.73 0.13
N GLN A 409 14.03 -2.51 0.51
CA GLN A 409 14.37 -1.90 1.79
C GLN A 409 14.00 -0.41 1.89
N ASP A 410 13.92 0.28 0.75
CA ASP A 410 13.54 1.71 0.70
C ASP A 410 12.02 1.91 0.69
N ALA A 411 11.25 0.84 0.45
CA ALA A 411 9.80 0.86 0.58
C ALA A 411 9.39 0.67 2.05
N PRO A 412 8.26 1.28 2.48
CA PRO A 412 7.69 0.94 3.77
C PRO A 412 7.34 -0.56 3.85
N ALA A 413 7.38 -1.13 5.05
CA ALA A 413 7.02 -2.53 5.25
C ALA A 413 5.61 -2.82 4.72
N PHE A 414 4.67 -1.92 5.04
CA PHE A 414 3.36 -1.88 4.39
C PHE A 414 2.75 -0.47 4.49
N SER A 415 1.78 -0.22 3.62
CA SER A 415 0.91 0.95 3.67
C SER A 415 -0.53 0.53 3.46
N PHE A 416 -1.43 0.98 4.33
CA PHE A 416 -2.87 0.77 4.20
C PHE A 416 -3.53 2.11 3.96
N SER A 417 -4.31 2.23 2.88
CA SER A 417 -5.06 3.45 2.57
C SER A 417 -6.54 3.17 2.40
N LEU A 418 -7.35 4.17 2.74
CA LEU A 418 -8.79 4.17 2.59
C LEU A 418 -9.22 5.52 2.03
N LYS A 419 -9.73 5.53 0.79
CA LYS A 419 -10.19 6.73 0.09
C LYS A 419 -11.70 6.74 -0.10
N PHE A 420 -12.26 7.94 -0.09
CA PHE A 420 -13.69 8.21 -0.20
C PHE A 420 -13.96 9.29 -1.26
N PRO A 421 -13.79 9.01 -2.56
CA PRO A 421 -14.23 9.91 -3.61
C PRO A 421 -15.76 10.07 -3.60
N TYR A 422 -16.20 11.32 -3.52
CA TYR A 422 -17.60 11.73 -3.55
C TYR A 422 -17.88 12.63 -4.75
N TYR A 423 -18.83 12.25 -5.58
CA TYR A 423 -19.28 12.96 -6.77
C TYR A 423 -20.50 13.83 -6.46
N PHE A 424 -20.46 15.12 -6.79
CA PHE A 424 -21.52 16.09 -6.46
C PHE A 424 -22.65 16.14 -7.47
#